data_AF-J9E0S9-F1
#
_entry.id   AF-J9E0S9-F1
#
_cell.length_a   1.000
_cell.length_b   1.000
_cell.length_c   1.000
_cell.angle_alpha   90.00
_cell.angle_beta   90.00
_cell.angle_gamma   90.00
#
_symmetry.space_group_name_H-M   'P 1'
#
loop_
_entity.id
_entity.type
_entity.pdbx_description
1 polymer ?
#
loop_
_entity_poly.entity_id
_entity_poly.type
_entity_poly.pdbx_seq_one_letter_code
_entity_poly.pdbx_strand_id
1 'polypeptide(L)'
;YNTYGYDVKTYSYNVLLNYPNYEKPNRIELQTADKKWKELSDGLAKRLGPKEAQEQQNDPRALVYWAAYSANGTVIGPVVYVNYGTIDDYKRLYKYGISLKGKIALCRYGAVFRGDKVQLAVKHGAIGMILYSDPFDYTNRRNNAK
;
A
#
# COMPACT_ATOMS: atom_id res chain seq x y z
N TYR A 1 -7.78 18.49 29.71
CA TYR A 1 -8.22 17.56 30.77
C TYR A 1 -8.06 18.18 32.15
N ASN A 2 -6.85 18.64 32.52
CA ASN A 2 -6.62 19.32 33.81
C ASN A 2 -7.49 20.58 33.98
N THR A 3 -7.68 21.37 32.92
CA THR A 3 -8.60 22.54 32.90
C THR A 3 -10.08 22.18 33.10
N TYR A 4 -10.45 20.90 32.91
CA TYR A 4 -11.79 20.38 33.17
C TYR A 4 -11.88 19.63 34.51
N GLY A 5 -10.83 19.68 35.35
CA GLY A 5 -10.81 19.07 36.67
C GLY A 5 -10.48 17.56 36.70
N TYR A 6 -10.08 16.98 35.56
CA TYR A 6 -9.65 15.57 35.53
C TYR A 6 -8.21 15.41 36.01
N ASP A 7 -7.97 14.43 36.89
CA ASP A 7 -6.63 13.92 37.20
C ASP A 7 -6.17 13.00 36.06
N VAL A 8 -5.06 13.35 35.41
CA VAL A 8 -4.55 12.65 34.23
C VAL A 8 -3.12 12.21 34.47
N LYS A 9 -2.85 10.93 34.18
CA LYS A 9 -1.52 10.33 34.20
C LYS A 9 -1.12 9.91 32.79
N THR A 10 0.12 10.18 32.44
CA THR A 10 0.73 9.74 31.18
C THR A 10 1.73 8.62 31.45
N TYR A 11 1.76 7.63 30.57
CA TYR A 11 2.71 6.52 30.62
C TYR A 11 3.44 6.44 29.29
N SER A 12 4.77 6.38 29.35
CA SER A 12 5.62 6.30 28.17
C SER A 12 6.17 4.89 28.01
N TYR A 13 6.17 4.40 26.76
CA TYR A 13 6.69 3.09 26.40
C TYR A 13 7.68 3.22 25.25
N ASN A 14 8.77 2.47 25.31
CA ASN A 14 9.69 2.31 24.19
C ASN A 14 9.22 1.12 23.36
N VAL A 15 8.62 1.40 22.20
CA VAL A 15 8.06 0.39 21.30
C VAL A 15 8.73 0.48 19.93
N LEU A 16 8.80 -0.65 19.23
CA LEU A 16 9.28 -0.67 17.85
C LEU A 16 8.25 0.02 16.95
N LEU A 17 8.68 1.06 16.25
CA LEU A 17 7.94 1.72 15.18
C LEU A 17 8.72 1.60 13.87
N ASN A 18 8.06 1.89 12.75
CA ASN A 18 8.67 1.85 11.43
C ASN A 18 8.28 3.08 10.61
N TYR A 19 9.30 3.73 10.07
CA TYR A 19 9.18 4.95 9.27
C TYR A 19 9.97 4.79 7.96
N PRO A 20 9.53 5.45 6.87
CA PRO A 20 10.26 5.43 5.62
C PRO A 20 11.49 6.33 5.70
N ASN A 21 12.37 6.23 4.70
CA ASN A 21 13.36 7.27 4.47
C ASN A 21 12.66 8.46 3.78
N TYR A 22 12.51 9.57 4.50
CA TYR A 22 11.84 10.77 3.99
C TYR A 22 12.65 11.53 2.91
N GLU A 23 13.98 11.38 2.90
CA GLU A 23 14.86 11.98 1.90
C GLU A 23 14.97 11.11 0.63
N LYS A 24 14.72 9.81 0.77
CA LYS A 24 14.75 8.84 -0.32
C LYS A 24 13.49 7.96 -0.29
N PRO A 25 12.34 8.47 -0.78
CA PRO A 25 11.09 7.74 -0.83
C PRO A 25 11.17 6.43 -1.62
N ASN A 26 10.23 5.52 -1.34
CA ASN A 26 10.08 4.25 -2.06
C ASN A 26 9.57 4.52 -3.48
N ARG A 27 10.03 3.78 -4.48
CA ARG A 27 9.61 3.97 -5.88
C ARG A 27 9.07 2.71 -6.52
N ILE A 28 8.23 2.90 -7.54
CA ILE A 28 7.74 1.83 -8.41
C ILE A 28 8.03 2.20 -9.85
N GLU A 29 8.71 1.32 -10.55
CA GLU A 29 9.13 1.51 -11.94
C GLU A 29 8.64 0.33 -12.80
N LEU A 30 8.29 0.62 -14.05
CA LEU A 30 7.91 -0.37 -15.05
C LEU A 30 8.98 -0.43 -16.13
N GLN A 31 9.50 -1.62 -16.39
CA GLN A 31 10.35 -1.85 -17.54
C GLN A 31 9.48 -1.99 -18.80
N THR A 32 9.71 -1.14 -19.79
CA THR A 32 9.02 -1.15 -21.09
C THR A 32 9.66 -2.17 -22.04
N ALA A 33 8.97 -2.47 -23.16
CA ALA A 33 9.43 -3.46 -24.13
C ALA A 33 10.81 -3.13 -24.74
N ASP A 34 11.17 -1.85 -24.83
CA ASP A 34 12.49 -1.36 -25.26
C ASP A 34 13.54 -1.36 -24.12
N LYS A 35 13.27 -2.07 -23.02
CA LYS A 35 14.12 -2.21 -21.82
C LYS A 35 14.41 -0.90 -21.08
N LYS A 36 13.66 0.16 -21.35
CA LYS A 36 13.74 1.41 -20.58
C LYS A 36 12.90 1.30 -19.32
N TRP A 37 13.25 2.11 -18.32
CA TRP A 37 12.49 2.22 -17.08
C TRP A 37 11.60 3.44 -17.13
N LYS A 38 10.31 3.23 -16.88
CA LYS A 38 9.31 4.27 -16.71
C LYS A 38 8.90 4.31 -15.24
N GLU A 39 9.05 5.47 -14.62
CA GLU A 39 8.54 5.68 -13.26
C GLU A 39 7.00 5.65 -13.27
N LEU A 40 6.42 4.81 -12.40
CA LEU A 40 4.98 4.78 -12.14
C LEU A 40 4.63 5.53 -10.86
N SER A 41 5.53 5.54 -9.88
CA SER A 41 5.41 6.30 -8.65
C SER A 41 6.80 6.61 -8.09
N ASP A 42 7.00 7.86 -7.72
CA ASP A 42 8.14 8.40 -6.97
C ASP A 42 7.98 8.24 -5.44
N GLY A 43 6.91 7.58 -4.99
CA GLY A 43 6.59 7.40 -3.57
C GLY A 43 5.88 8.57 -2.91
N LEU A 44 5.57 9.63 -3.66
CA LEU A 44 4.96 10.83 -3.12
C LEU A 44 3.48 10.94 -3.50
N ALA A 45 2.68 11.29 -2.51
CA ALA A 45 1.29 11.66 -2.66
C ALA A 45 1.17 13.03 -3.32
N LYS A 46 0.15 13.18 -4.15
CA LYS A 46 -0.33 14.50 -4.56
C LYS A 46 -1.32 15.00 -3.51
N ARG A 47 -1.25 16.29 -3.18
CA ARG A 47 -2.29 16.95 -2.39
C ARG A 47 -3.57 17.00 -3.23
N LEU A 48 -4.58 16.27 -2.80
CA LEU A 48 -5.88 16.20 -3.46
C LEU A 48 -6.97 16.75 -2.52
N GLY A 49 -8.10 17.15 -3.10
CA GLY A 49 -9.27 17.64 -2.36
C GLY A 49 -9.41 19.17 -2.35
N PRO A 50 -10.39 19.71 -1.60
CA PRO A 50 -10.59 21.14 -1.42
C PRO A 50 -9.36 21.84 -0.84
N LYS A 51 -9.27 23.16 -1.03
CA LYS A 51 -8.11 23.96 -0.61
C LYS A 51 -7.80 23.77 0.89
N GLU A 52 -8.83 23.73 1.72
CA GLU A 52 -8.73 23.55 3.17
C GLU A 52 -8.07 22.22 3.54
N ALA A 53 -8.38 21.14 2.81
CA ALA A 53 -7.79 19.83 3.02
C ALA A 53 -6.33 19.78 2.55
N GLN A 54 -6.00 20.53 1.49
CA GLN A 54 -4.61 20.65 1.01
C GLN A 54 -3.75 21.45 1.99
N GLU A 55 -4.30 22.49 2.62
CA GLU A 55 -3.62 23.30 3.64
C GLU A 55 -3.29 22.49 4.91
N GLN A 56 -4.09 21.47 5.23
CA GLN A 56 -3.82 20.52 6.33
C GLN A 56 -2.72 19.50 6.02
N GLN A 57 -2.23 19.44 4.77
CA GLN A 57 -1.15 18.55 4.33
C GLN A 57 0.18 19.31 4.15
N ASN A 58 0.43 20.28 5.04
CA ASN A 58 1.59 21.16 4.94
C ASN A 58 2.93 20.47 5.29
N ASP A 59 2.92 19.46 6.16
CA ASP A 59 4.09 18.65 6.47
C ASP A 59 4.45 17.73 5.27
N PRO A 60 5.62 17.88 4.63
CA PRO A 60 6.03 17.04 3.51
C PRO A 60 6.08 15.55 3.85
N ARG A 61 6.30 15.19 5.12
CA ARG A 61 6.32 13.79 5.59
C ARG A 61 4.98 13.11 5.43
N ALA A 62 3.88 13.87 5.44
CA ALA A 62 2.53 13.34 5.23
C ALA A 62 2.30 12.85 3.80
N LEU A 63 3.16 13.26 2.85
CA LEU A 63 3.05 12.88 1.45
C LEU A 63 3.82 11.60 1.11
N VAL A 64 4.68 11.08 1.99
CA VAL A 64 5.45 9.87 1.68
C VAL A 64 4.60 8.63 1.88
N TYR A 65 4.45 7.81 0.83
CA TYR A 65 3.76 6.53 0.92
C TYR A 65 4.70 5.40 1.36
N TRP A 66 4.30 4.63 2.37
CA TRP A 66 4.98 3.39 2.75
C TRP A 66 4.04 2.38 3.40
N ALA A 67 4.45 1.11 3.37
CA ALA A 67 3.85 0.06 4.17
C ALA A 67 4.69 -0.15 5.43
N ALA A 68 4.16 0.28 6.59
CA ALA A 68 4.85 0.10 7.86
C ALA A 68 5.21 -1.38 8.09
N TYR A 69 6.45 -1.61 8.53
CA TYR A 69 7.07 -2.92 8.78
C TYR A 69 7.40 -3.75 7.53
N SER A 70 7.34 -3.17 6.33
CA SER A 70 7.85 -3.82 5.12
C SER A 70 9.36 -4.08 5.24
N ALA A 71 9.82 -5.20 4.68
CA ALA A 71 11.24 -5.45 4.51
C ALA A 71 11.86 -4.44 3.54
N ASN A 72 13.12 -4.09 3.78
CA ASN A 72 13.91 -3.27 2.85
C ASN A 72 14.39 -4.14 1.67
N GLY A 73 14.39 -3.58 0.46
CA GLY A 73 14.97 -4.22 -0.71
C GLY A 73 14.41 -3.69 -2.02
N THR A 74 15.10 -4.04 -3.12
CA THR A 74 14.64 -3.80 -4.49
C THR A 74 14.44 -5.14 -5.16
N VAL A 75 13.26 -5.37 -5.73
CA VAL A 75 12.92 -6.57 -6.49
C VAL A 75 12.44 -6.19 -7.87
N ILE A 76 12.81 -6.99 -8.86
CA ILE A 76 12.36 -6.87 -10.24
C ILE A 76 11.75 -8.20 -10.63
N GLY A 77 10.53 -8.18 -11.16
CA GLY A 77 9.87 -9.39 -11.63
C GLY A 77 8.56 -9.10 -12.35
N PRO A 78 8.00 -10.11 -13.04
CA PRO A 78 6.69 -10.00 -13.66
C PRO A 78 5.61 -9.68 -12.62
N VAL A 79 4.55 -8.99 -13.05
CA VAL A 79 3.41 -8.65 -12.18
C VAL A 79 2.27 -9.64 -12.38
N VAL A 80 1.64 -10.07 -11.29
CA VAL A 80 0.39 -10.85 -11.30
C VAL A 80 -0.67 -10.12 -10.51
N TYR A 81 -1.82 -9.87 -11.11
CA TYR A 81 -2.98 -9.33 -10.40
C TYR A 81 -3.63 -10.43 -9.54
N VAL A 82 -3.78 -10.16 -8.25
CA VAL A 82 -4.28 -11.15 -7.26
C VAL A 82 -5.62 -10.73 -6.63
N ASN A 83 -6.35 -9.82 -7.27
CA ASN A 83 -7.62 -9.34 -6.76
C ASN A 83 -7.49 -8.77 -5.32
N TYR A 84 -8.32 -9.21 -4.36
CA TYR A 84 -8.20 -8.81 -2.96
C TYR A 84 -7.19 -9.65 -2.18
N GLY A 85 -6.48 -10.58 -2.81
CA GLY A 85 -5.50 -11.43 -2.14
C GLY A 85 -6.13 -12.36 -1.09
N THR A 86 -7.40 -12.75 -1.27
CA THR A 86 -8.06 -13.74 -0.42
C THR A 86 -7.60 -15.15 -0.76
N ILE A 87 -7.79 -16.11 0.15
CA ILE A 87 -7.47 -17.52 -0.11
C ILE A 87 -8.12 -18.03 -1.41
N ASP A 88 -9.35 -17.62 -1.70
CA ASP A 88 -10.05 -18.04 -2.92
C ASP A 88 -9.50 -17.40 -4.20
N ASP A 89 -8.93 -16.19 -4.11
CA ASP A 89 -8.20 -15.58 -5.22
C ASP A 89 -6.97 -16.41 -5.59
N TYR A 90 -6.20 -16.87 -4.60
CA TYR A 90 -5.06 -17.76 -4.83
C TYR A 90 -5.47 -19.13 -5.38
N LYS A 91 -6.56 -19.72 -4.87
CA LYS A 91 -7.11 -20.97 -5.44
C LYS A 91 -7.50 -20.80 -6.91
N ARG A 92 -8.08 -19.65 -7.28
CA ARG A 92 -8.45 -19.35 -8.67
C ARG A 92 -7.20 -19.22 -9.56
N LEU A 93 -6.18 -18.49 -9.10
CA LEU A 93 -4.91 -18.37 -9.82
C LEU A 93 -4.26 -19.74 -10.06
N TYR A 94 -4.26 -20.60 -9.04
CA TYR A 94 -3.76 -21.97 -9.16
C TYR A 94 -4.54 -22.79 -10.20
N LYS A 95 -5.88 -22.71 -10.18
CA LYS A 95 -6.74 -23.37 -11.19
C LYS A 95 -6.46 -22.90 -12.63
N TYR A 96 -6.03 -21.65 -12.80
CA TYR A 96 -5.64 -21.10 -14.09
C TYR A 96 -4.17 -21.34 -14.45
N GLY A 97 -3.43 -22.10 -13.64
CA GLY A 97 -2.00 -22.36 -13.88
C GLY A 97 -1.10 -21.14 -13.69
N ILE A 98 -1.59 -20.10 -12.99
CA ILE A 98 -0.85 -18.87 -12.75
C ILE A 98 -0.06 -19.00 -11.44
N SER A 99 1.26 -19.10 -11.56
CA SER A 99 2.18 -19.15 -10.42
C SER A 99 2.62 -17.75 -9.98
N LEU A 100 2.75 -17.52 -8.66
CA LEU A 100 3.33 -16.30 -8.09
C LEU A 100 4.84 -16.40 -7.83
N LYS A 101 5.43 -17.59 -7.98
CA LYS A 101 6.85 -17.82 -7.67
C LYS A 101 7.74 -16.87 -8.48
N GLY A 102 8.50 -16.02 -7.79
CA GLY A 102 9.40 -15.04 -8.43
C GLY A 102 8.69 -13.84 -9.06
N LYS A 103 7.44 -13.56 -8.66
CA LYS A 103 6.62 -12.47 -9.24
C LYS A 103 6.22 -11.44 -8.18
N ILE A 104 5.85 -10.25 -8.65
CA ILE A 104 5.31 -9.16 -7.83
C ILE A 104 3.78 -9.25 -7.87
N ALA A 105 3.14 -9.33 -6.70
CA ALA A 105 1.68 -9.36 -6.60
C ALA A 105 1.10 -7.94 -6.66
N LEU A 106 0.14 -7.69 -7.55
CA LEU A 106 -0.67 -6.46 -7.56
C LEU A 106 -2.02 -6.77 -6.90
N CYS A 107 -2.30 -6.14 -5.76
CA CYS A 107 -3.46 -6.45 -4.93
C CYS A 107 -4.22 -5.19 -4.54
N ARG A 108 -5.55 -5.24 -4.61
CA ARG A 108 -6.40 -4.15 -4.09
C ARG A 108 -6.60 -4.24 -2.59
N TYR A 109 -6.74 -3.08 -1.94
CA TYR A 109 -7.21 -2.97 -0.57
C TYR A 109 -8.66 -3.47 -0.41
N GLY A 110 -9.08 -3.76 0.83
CA GLY A 110 -10.41 -4.29 1.16
C GLY A 110 -10.45 -5.80 1.39
N ALA A 111 -11.62 -6.32 1.74
CA ALA A 111 -11.96 -7.73 2.05
C ALA A 111 -11.23 -8.41 3.22
N VAL A 112 -9.90 -8.33 3.29
CA VAL A 112 -9.05 -8.93 4.34
C VAL A 112 -7.99 -7.94 4.81
N PHE A 113 -7.41 -8.19 5.98
CA PHE A 113 -6.37 -7.33 6.54
C PHE A 113 -5.12 -7.29 5.65
N ARG A 114 -4.49 -6.13 5.54
CA ARG A 114 -3.36 -5.89 4.62
C ARG A 114 -2.14 -6.78 4.91
N GLY A 115 -1.90 -7.10 6.18
CA GLY A 115 -0.81 -8.02 6.57
C GLY A 115 -1.05 -9.45 6.07
N ASP A 116 -2.29 -9.91 6.10
CA ASP A 116 -2.65 -11.27 5.65
C ASP A 116 -2.45 -11.42 4.14
N LYS A 117 -2.75 -10.36 3.36
CA LYS A 117 -2.49 -10.33 1.91
C LYS A 117 -1.01 -10.58 1.61
N VAL A 118 -0.13 -9.84 2.30
CA VAL A 118 1.33 -9.94 2.13
C VAL A 118 1.81 -11.33 2.57
N GLN A 119 1.37 -11.81 3.74
CA GLN A 119 1.75 -13.12 4.25
C GLN A 119 1.36 -14.23 3.26
N LEU A 120 0.16 -14.16 2.69
CA LEU A 120 -0.32 -15.17 1.75
C LEU A 120 0.42 -15.12 0.41
N ALA A 121 0.78 -13.93 -0.07
CA ALA A 121 1.59 -13.77 -1.28
C ALA A 121 2.96 -14.41 -1.13
N VAL A 122 3.63 -14.14 -0.01
CA VAL A 122 4.95 -14.72 0.32
C VAL A 122 4.86 -16.24 0.40
N LYS A 123 3.81 -16.79 1.03
CA LYS A 123 3.57 -18.25 1.08
C LYS A 123 3.44 -18.89 -0.32
N HIS A 124 3.02 -18.12 -1.32
CA HIS A 124 2.93 -18.58 -2.73
C HIS A 124 4.15 -18.18 -3.58
N GLY A 125 5.23 -17.72 -2.95
CA GLY A 125 6.51 -17.42 -3.61
C GLY A 125 6.59 -16.05 -4.27
N ALA A 126 5.67 -15.13 -3.98
CA ALA A 126 5.79 -13.75 -4.41
C ALA A 126 7.04 -13.11 -3.81
N ILE A 127 7.74 -12.29 -4.59
CA ILE A 127 8.96 -11.57 -4.17
C ILE A 127 8.68 -10.12 -3.78
N GLY A 128 7.46 -9.64 -4.01
CA GLY A 128 7.00 -8.31 -3.62
C GLY A 128 5.49 -8.17 -3.77
N MET A 129 4.92 -7.13 -3.19
CA MET A 129 3.50 -6.80 -3.32
C MET A 129 3.30 -5.30 -3.47
N ILE A 130 2.45 -4.90 -4.41
CA ILE A 130 1.93 -3.55 -4.58
C ILE A 130 0.48 -3.56 -4.11
N LEU A 131 0.16 -2.71 -3.14
CA LEU A 131 -1.20 -2.48 -2.65
C LEU A 131 -1.74 -1.17 -3.22
N TYR A 132 -2.97 -1.19 -3.74
CA TYR A 132 -3.62 0.03 -4.24
C TYR A 132 -5.08 0.11 -3.79
N SER A 133 -5.60 1.33 -3.65
CA SER A 133 -7.02 1.59 -3.36
C SER A 133 -7.79 1.69 -4.67
N ASP A 134 -8.64 0.70 -4.95
CA ASP A 134 -9.38 0.64 -6.21
C ASP A 134 -10.53 1.67 -6.22
N PRO A 135 -10.68 2.51 -7.26
CA PRO A 135 -11.81 3.43 -7.38
C PRO A 135 -13.18 2.75 -7.33
N PHE A 136 -13.30 1.51 -7.82
CA PHE A 136 -14.54 0.73 -7.70
C PHE A 136 -14.99 0.59 -6.24
N ASP A 137 -14.04 0.42 -5.32
CA ASP A 137 -14.29 0.23 -3.90
C ASP A 137 -14.42 1.55 -3.13
N TYR A 138 -13.67 2.59 -3.54
CA TYR A 138 -13.45 3.79 -2.72
C TYR A 138 -13.90 5.13 -3.33
N THR A 139 -14.38 5.19 -4.58
CA THR A 139 -14.84 6.46 -5.21
C THR A 139 -16.30 6.47 -5.64
N ASN A 140 -17.07 5.42 -5.29
CA ASN A 140 -18.52 5.31 -5.37
C ASN A 140 -19.24 6.03 -6.55
N ARG A 141 -19.37 5.36 -7.70
CA ARG A 141 -20.32 5.75 -8.77
C ARG A 141 -21.80 5.52 -8.40
N ARG A 142 -22.11 4.86 -7.28
CA ARG A 142 -23.49 4.52 -6.86
C ARG A 142 -24.26 5.67 -6.21
N ASN A 143 -23.61 6.77 -5.84
CA ASN A 143 -24.26 7.89 -5.13
C ASN A 143 -24.76 9.01 -6.06
N ASN A 144 -24.50 8.94 -7.37
CA ASN A 144 -24.92 9.96 -8.35
C ASN A 144 -26.16 9.55 -9.16
N ALA A 145 -26.93 8.56 -8.69
CA ALA A 145 -28.17 8.10 -9.31
C ALA A 145 -29.36 8.18 -8.34
N LYS A 146 -29.43 9.25 -7.55
CA LYS A 146 -30.62 9.69 -6.82
C LYS A 146 -30.80 11.18 -7.01
#